data_AF-A0A8J3K7F9-F1
#
_entry.id   AF-A0A8J3K7F9-F1
#
_cell.length_a   1.000
_cell.length_b   1.000
_cell.length_c   1.000
_cell.angle_alpha   90.00
_cell.angle_beta   90.00
_cell.angle_gamma   90.00
#
_symmetry.space_group_name_H-M   'P 1'
#
loop_
_entity.id
_entity.type
_entity.pdbx_description
1 polymer ?
#
loop_
_entity_poly.entity_id
_entity_poly.type
_entity_poly.pdbx_seq_one_letter_code
_entity_poly.pdbx_strand_id
1 'polypeptide(L)' 'MNAELNRRMAALVQDVTGGAVTAGQALTGGSLRALGLDSLGALRLIDAIDLEFGVEIDLGSGSDTLDAITRMVEDRS' A
#
# COMPACT_ATOMS: atom_id res chain seq x y z
N MET A 1 7.44 -13.87 0.28
CA MET A 1 7.49 -12.40 0.26
C MET A 1 8.33 -11.96 -0.91
N ASN A 2 7.69 -11.50 -1.98
CA ASN A 2 8.38 -11.01 -3.16
C ASN A 2 8.97 -9.62 -2.85
N ALA A 3 10.26 -9.56 -2.48
CA ALA A 3 10.93 -8.33 -2.08
C ALA A 3 10.88 -7.22 -3.15
N GLU A 4 10.68 -7.59 -4.42
CA GLU A 4 10.44 -6.64 -5.50
C GLU A 4 9.05 -6.01 -5.41
N LEU A 5 8.00 -6.82 -5.18
CA LEU A 5 6.64 -6.32 -5.03
C LEU A 5 6.50 -5.41 -3.81
N ASN A 6 7.13 -5.76 -2.69
CA ASN A 6 7.16 -4.90 -1.51
C ASN A 6 7.82 -3.53 -1.81
N ARG A 7 8.92 -3.51 -2.56
CA ARG A 7 9.55 -2.24 -2.97
C ARG A 7 8.66 -1.44 -3.92
N ARG A 8 7.98 -2.11 -4.85
CA ARG A 8 7.01 -1.51 -5.76
C ARG A 8 5.87 -0.86 -4.98
N MET A 9 5.28 -1.58 -4.02
CA MET A 9 4.19 -1.06 -3.17
C MET A 9 4.63 0.07 -2.27
N ALA A 10 5.84 -0.02 -1.72
CA ALA A 10 6.38 1.08 -0.94
C ALA A 10 6.55 2.36 -1.78
N ALA A 11 6.98 2.23 -3.05
CA ALA A 11 7.08 3.36 -3.96
C ALA A 11 5.70 3.92 -4.35
N LEU A 12 4.71 3.04 -4.61
CA LEU A 12 3.35 3.45 -4.91
C LEU A 12 2.71 4.21 -3.75
N VAL A 13 2.85 3.70 -2.52
CA VAL A 13 2.40 4.35 -1.29
C VAL A 13 3.02 5.75 -1.16
N GLN A 14 4.31 5.88 -1.44
CA GLN A 14 4.98 7.18 -1.41
C GLN A 14 4.42 8.16 -2.44
N ASP A 15 4.12 7.69 -3.66
CA ASP A 15 3.59 8.52 -4.73
C ASP A 15 2.17 8.99 -4.42
N VAL A 16 1.26 8.08 -4.05
CA VAL A 16 -0.15 8.42 -3.77
C VAL A 16 -0.33 9.26 -2.51
N THR A 17 0.57 9.13 -1.55
CA THR A 17 0.59 9.96 -0.33
C THR A 17 1.31 11.30 -0.53
N GLY A 18 1.88 11.56 -1.72
CA GLY A 18 2.68 12.76 -1.98
C GLY A 18 3.90 12.87 -1.05
N GLY A 19 4.44 11.73 -0.60
CA GLY A 19 5.56 11.67 0.33
C GLY A 19 5.20 11.73 1.82
N ALA A 20 3.91 11.75 2.20
CA ALA A 20 3.53 11.69 3.61
C ALA A 20 3.97 10.37 4.28
N VAL A 21 3.92 9.26 3.53
CA VAL A 21 4.51 7.99 3.94
C VAL A 21 5.64 7.64 2.98
N THR A 22 6.87 7.62 3.46
CA THR A 22 8.02 7.25 2.61
C THR A 22 8.06 5.74 2.36
N ALA A 23 8.66 5.32 1.25
CA ALA A 23 8.85 3.90 0.95
C ALA A 23 9.60 3.16 2.08
N GLY A 24 10.58 3.81 2.70
CA GLY A 24 11.30 3.27 3.85
C GLY A 24 10.40 3.02 5.05
N GLN A 25 9.51 3.97 5.38
CA GLN A 25 8.54 3.82 6.47
C GLN A 25 7.52 2.71 6.17
N ALA A 26 7.01 2.65 4.95
CA ALA A 26 6.08 1.60 4.52
C ALA A 26 6.69 0.19 4.69
N LEU A 27 7.99 0.03 4.36
CA LEU A 27 8.73 -1.23 4.49
C LEU A 27 9.03 -1.64 5.94
N THR A 28 8.80 -0.76 6.93
CA THR A 28 8.99 -1.12 8.35
C THR A 28 7.91 -2.06 8.89
N GLY A 29 6.82 -2.26 8.15
CA GLY A 29 5.71 -3.13 8.55
C GLY A 29 4.71 -2.47 9.50
N GLY A 30 4.83 -1.16 9.74
CA GLY A 30 3.85 -0.39 10.50
C GLY A 30 2.53 -0.17 9.74
N SER A 31 1.48 0.18 10.48
CA SER A 31 0.20 0.63 9.90
C SER A 31 0.44 1.91 9.07
N LEU A 32 0.04 1.90 7.80
CA LEU A 32 0.15 3.07 6.93
C LEU A 32 -0.68 4.23 7.48
N ARG A 33 -1.84 3.95 8.09
CA ARG A 33 -2.67 4.98 8.74
C ARG A 33 -1.94 5.64 9.91
N ALA A 34 -1.22 4.85 10.71
CA ALA A 34 -0.39 5.38 11.79
C ALA A 34 0.79 6.22 11.26
N LEU A 35 1.28 5.92 10.06
CA LEU A 35 2.35 6.69 9.38
C LEU A 35 1.85 7.97 8.72
N GLY A 36 0.54 8.19 8.62
CA GLY A 36 -0.06 9.39 8.03
C GLY A 36 -0.92 9.15 6.80
N LEU A 37 -1.24 7.90 6.46
CA LEU A 37 -2.24 7.58 5.44
C LEU A 37 -3.63 7.99 5.94
N ASP A 38 -4.17 9.07 5.40
CA ASP A 38 -5.53 9.50 5.66
C ASP A 38 -6.55 8.69 4.81
N SER A 39 -7.85 8.93 5.05
CA SER A 39 -8.91 8.23 4.31
C SER A 39 -8.85 8.50 2.79
N LEU A 40 -8.38 9.67 2.37
CA LEU A 40 -8.27 10.03 0.95
C LEU A 40 -7.07 9.34 0.29
N GLY A 41 -5.94 9.29 0.97
CA GLY A 41 -4.74 8.56 0.57
C GLY A 41 -5.00 7.06 0.49
N ALA A 42 -5.82 6.52 1.40
CA ALA A 42 -6.25 5.13 1.31
C ALA A 42 -7.07 4.86 0.04
N LEU A 43 -8.05 5.71 -0.29
CA LEU A 43 -8.82 5.58 -1.53
C LEU A 43 -7.92 5.70 -2.78
N ARG A 44 -7.03 6.69 -2.80
CA ARG A 44 -6.06 6.87 -3.90
C ARG A 44 -5.12 5.68 -4.06
N LEU A 45 -4.71 5.06 -2.95
CA LEU A 45 -3.87 3.88 -2.98
C LEU A 45 -4.60 2.69 -3.58
N ILE A 46 -5.87 2.47 -3.21
CA ILE A 46 -6.72 1.44 -3.81
C ILE A 46 -6.84 1.65 -5.32
N ASP A 47 -7.18 2.87 -5.73
CA ASP A 47 -7.30 3.23 -7.15
C ASP A 47 -5.99 3.03 -7.92
N ALA A 48 -4.85 3.39 -7.32
CA ALA A 48 -3.54 3.22 -7.94
C ALA A 48 -3.13 1.74 -8.08
N ILE A 49 -3.48 0.91 -7.11
CA ILE A 49 -3.23 -0.54 -7.15
C ILE A 49 -4.11 -1.20 -8.20
N ASP A 50 -5.39 -0.83 -8.30
CA ASP A 50 -6.27 -1.28 -9.37
C ASP A 50 -5.72 -0.87 -10.75
N LEU A 51 -5.23 0.36 -10.89
CA LEU A 51 -4.65 0.83 -12.15
C LEU A 51 -3.34 0.11 -12.52
N GLU A 52 -2.44 -0.16 -11.55
CA GLU A 52 -1.13 -0.78 -11.84
C GLU A 52 -1.20 -2.30 -11.96
N PHE A 53 -2.05 -2.98 -11.18
CA PHE A 53 -2.10 -4.45 -11.10
C PHE A 53 -3.42 -5.05 -11.60
N GLY A 54 -4.47 -4.24 -11.79
CA GLY A 54 -5.80 -4.73 -12.15
C GLY A 54 -6.49 -5.50 -11.03
N VAL A 55 -6.16 -5.19 -9.77
CA VAL A 55 -6.71 -5.87 -8.59
C VAL A 55 -7.40 -4.89 -7.66
N GLU A 56 -8.65 -5.18 -7.35
CA GLU A 56 -9.42 -4.43 -6.35
C GLU A 56 -9.09 -4.95 -4.94
N ILE A 57 -8.59 -4.05 -4.08
CA ILE A 57 -8.25 -4.33 -2.69
C ILE A 57 -9.06 -3.45 -1.74
N ASP A 58 -9.25 -3.92 -0.50
CA ASP A 58 -9.91 -3.17 0.57
C ASP A 58 -8.95 -2.89 1.72
N LEU A 59 -8.70 -1.61 2.00
CA LEU A 59 -7.91 -1.13 3.13
C LEU A 59 -8.79 -0.96 4.38
N GLY A 60 -9.52 -2.01 4.72
CA GLY A 60 -10.38 -2.11 5.90
C GLY A 60 -9.61 -2.11 7.23
N SER A 61 -10.31 -2.33 8.34
CA SER A 61 -9.66 -2.32 9.66
C SER A 61 -8.74 -3.54 9.83
N GLY A 62 -7.43 -3.31 9.87
CA GLY A 62 -6.42 -4.33 10.16
C GLY A 62 -5.62 -4.83 8.95
N SER A 63 -5.89 -4.31 7.74
CA SER A 63 -5.17 -4.66 6.51
C SER A 63 -4.43 -3.46 5.90
N ASP A 64 -4.12 -2.46 6.72
CA ASP A 64 -3.47 -1.22 6.32
C ASP A 64 -1.94 -1.25 6.43
N THR A 65 -1.34 -2.43 6.55
CA THR A 65 0.11 -2.61 6.49
C THR A 65 0.54 -2.95 5.07
N LEU A 66 1.76 -2.55 4.70
CA LEU A 66 2.30 -2.84 3.38
C LEU A 66 2.30 -4.35 3.08
N ASP A 67 2.69 -5.18 4.04
CA ASP A 67 2.72 -6.63 3.86
C ASP A 67 1.32 -7.23 3.65
N ALA A 68 0.29 -6.71 4.33
CA ALA A 68 -1.09 -7.16 4.11
C ALA A 68 -1.56 -6.81 2.69
N ILE A 69 -1.27 -5.58 2.24
CA ILE A 69 -1.61 -5.10 0.90
C ILE A 69 -0.90 -5.94 -0.17
N THR A 70 0.41 -6.12 -0.04
CA THR A 70 1.22 -6.96 -0.94
C THR A 70 0.62 -8.36 -1.02
N ARG A 71 0.26 -8.95 0.11
CA ARG A 71 -0.33 -10.29 0.14
C ARG A 71 -1.68 -10.35 -0.59
N MET A 72 -2.52 -9.33 -0.47
CA MET A 72 -3.79 -9.25 -1.19
C MET A 72 -3.59 -9.15 -2.71
N VAL A 73 -2.53 -8.47 -3.14
CA VAL A 73 -2.14 -8.40 -4.56
C VAL A 73 -1.59 -9.74 -5.02
N GLU A 74 -0.68 -10.37 -4.26
CA GLU A 74 -0.12 -11.70 -4.57
C GLU A 74 -1.21 -12.79 -4.67
N ASP A 75 -2.22 -12.76 -3.79
CA ASP A 75 -3.32 -13.74 -3.80
C ASP A 75 -4.25 -13.58 -5.02
N ARG A 76 -4.18 -12.46 -5.74
CA ARG A 76 -5.05 -12.12 -6.88
C ARG A 76 -4.33 -12.05 -8.24
N SER A 77 -3.00 -12.05 -8.24
CA SER A 77 -2.14 -12.06 -9.44
C SER A 77 -1.80 -13.48 -9.89
#